data_AF-A0A842U732-F1
#
_entry.id   AF-A0A842U732-F1
#
_cell.length_a   1.000
_cell.length_b   1.000
_cell.length_c   1.000
_cell.angle_alpha   90.00
_cell.angle_beta   90.00
_cell.angle_gamma   90.00
#
_symmetry.space_group_name_H-M   'P 1'
#
loop_
_entity.id
_entity.type
_entity.pdbx_description
1 polymer ?
#
loop_
_entity_poly.entity_id
_entity_poly.type
_entity_poly.pdbx_seq_one_letter_code
_entity_poly.pdbx_strand_id
1 'polypeptide(L)'
;MKYLKIKDLKSWKRISCLIAIFGGLFFLITTIIAMIIYPGGYSFTNYYFSNLGTSKTVGTSEPNPIASVLFLLACVIAGLSLIPFWVALTSVFSRKPSTKFLSYIGSILGIISSPLLMAIGIFPGDTAHAEHTFSARFFFLAFAITIMLYSVAIIINEQYLNIYSYLGIIFSIFIVLFLFRIFDLINPLVQKIIVYGFMVWVLIQITKIWKLDTR
;
A
#
# COMPACT_ATOMS: atom_id res chain seq x y z
N MET A 1 -11.48 3.61 20.33
CA MET A 1 -11.90 2.47 19.49
C MET A 1 -12.84 1.61 20.33
N LYS A 2 -14.15 1.51 20.02
CA LYS A 2 -15.05 0.56 20.72
C LYS A 2 -14.57 -0.86 20.40
N TYR A 3 -14.49 -1.73 21.40
CA TYR A 3 -14.03 -3.13 21.28
C TYR A 3 -14.64 -3.86 20.07
N LEU A 4 -13.84 -4.70 19.41
CA LEU A 4 -14.27 -5.63 18.35
C LEU A 4 -15.42 -6.48 18.87
N LYS A 5 -16.56 -6.48 18.16
CA LYS A 5 -17.75 -7.26 18.52
C LYS A 5 -17.89 -8.46 17.60
N ILE A 6 -18.43 -9.57 18.10
CA ILE A 6 -18.70 -10.79 17.30
C ILE A 6 -19.53 -10.46 16.04
N LYS A 7 -20.45 -9.48 16.12
CA LYS A 7 -21.23 -9.03 14.96
C LYS A 7 -20.37 -8.44 13.82
N ASP A 8 -19.17 -7.94 14.11
CA ASP A 8 -18.27 -7.40 13.11
C ASP A 8 -17.71 -8.51 12.21
N LEU A 9 -17.57 -9.73 12.74
CA LEU A 9 -17.16 -10.92 11.99
C LEU A 9 -18.28 -11.52 11.11
N LYS A 10 -19.50 -10.98 11.17
CA LYS A 10 -20.60 -11.41 10.28
C LYS A 10 -20.66 -10.63 8.97
N SER A 11 -19.95 -9.50 8.86
CA SER A 11 -19.90 -8.68 7.66
C SER A 11 -18.62 -8.94 6.89
N TRP A 12 -18.73 -9.46 5.66
CA TRP A 12 -17.57 -9.70 4.79
C TRP A 12 -16.77 -8.42 4.53
N LYS A 13 -17.43 -7.25 4.51
CA LYS A 13 -16.77 -5.95 4.33
C LYS A 13 -15.89 -5.59 5.53
N ARG A 14 -16.38 -5.85 6.75
CA ARG A 14 -15.62 -5.62 7.98
C ARG A 14 -14.48 -6.61 8.12
N ILE A 15 -14.71 -7.88 7.80
CA ILE A 15 -13.63 -8.88 7.73
C ILE A 15 -12.54 -8.41 6.76
N SER A 16 -12.92 -7.96 5.56
CA SER A 16 -11.97 -7.44 4.56
C SER A 16 -11.16 -6.25 5.09
N CYS A 17 -11.81 -5.34 5.83
CA CYS A 17 -11.12 -4.23 6.50
C CYS A 17 -10.16 -4.70 7.60
N LEU A 18 -10.55 -5.69 8.41
CA LEU A 18 -9.70 -6.26 9.47
C LEU A 18 -8.48 -6.96 8.88
N ILE A 19 -8.67 -7.70 7.78
CA ILE A 19 -7.57 -8.32 7.04
C ILE A 19 -6.58 -7.26 6.56
N ALA A 20 -7.06 -6.16 5.96
CA ALA A 20 -6.18 -5.08 5.53
C ALA A 20 -5.46 -4.36 6.68
N ILE A 21 -6.15 -4.13 7.82
CA ILE A 21 -5.50 -3.60 9.04
C ILE A 21 -4.39 -4.54 9.49
N PHE A 22 -4.69 -5.84 9.58
CA PHE A 22 -3.70 -6.84 9.98
C PHE A 22 -2.50 -6.84 9.04
N GLY A 23 -2.71 -6.88 7.72
CA GLY A 23 -1.61 -6.88 6.76
C GLY A 23 -0.78 -5.59 6.79
N GLY A 24 -1.43 -4.43 6.99
CA GLY A 24 -0.72 -3.16 7.18
C GLY A 24 0.12 -3.13 8.46
N LEU A 25 -0.45 -3.56 9.60
CA LEU A 25 0.30 -3.64 10.87
C LEU A 25 1.43 -4.66 10.79
N PHE A 26 1.19 -5.81 10.17
CA PHE A 26 2.21 -6.83 9.93
C PHE A 26 3.35 -6.26 9.09
N PHE A 27 3.04 -5.56 8.00
CA PHE A 27 4.05 -4.89 7.18
C PHE A 27 4.89 -3.91 8.00
N LEU A 28 4.25 -3.01 8.75
CA LEU A 28 4.93 -1.99 9.55
C LEU A 28 5.85 -2.62 10.61
N ILE A 29 5.33 -3.55 11.41
CA ILE A 29 6.09 -4.16 12.50
C ILE A 29 7.26 -4.97 11.94
N THR A 30 6.99 -5.83 10.95
CA THR A 30 8.00 -6.71 10.36
C THR A 30 9.10 -5.92 9.66
N THR A 31 8.77 -4.83 8.98
CA THR A 31 9.78 -4.00 8.31
C THR A 31 10.60 -3.16 9.27
N ILE A 32 10.03 -2.69 10.38
CA ILE A 32 10.81 -2.06 11.47
C ILE A 32 11.79 -3.07 12.07
N ILE A 33 11.35 -4.29 12.35
CA ILE A 33 12.24 -5.36 12.84
C ILE A 33 13.35 -5.63 11.82
N ALA A 34 13.01 -5.74 10.53
CA ALA A 34 13.98 -5.93 9.45
C ALA A 34 15.03 -4.81 9.38
N MET A 35 14.63 -3.55 9.61
CA MET A 35 15.57 -2.41 9.67
C MET A 35 16.53 -2.51 10.88
N ILE A 36 16.02 -2.94 12.04
CA ILE A 36 16.83 -3.07 13.27
C ILE A 36 17.91 -4.14 13.12
N ILE A 37 17.58 -5.27 12.48
CA ILE A 37 18.49 -6.41 12.32
C ILE A 37 19.27 -6.39 10.99
N TYR A 38 19.15 -5.32 10.21
CA TYR A 38 19.83 -5.19 8.92
C TYR A 38 21.36 -5.17 9.11
N PRO A 39 22.11 -6.11 8.51
CA PRO A 39 23.57 -6.16 8.69
C PRO A 39 24.25 -4.85 8.24
N GLY A 40 25.30 -4.44 8.94
CA GLY A 40 25.94 -3.13 8.72
C GLY A 40 25.08 -1.89 9.07
N GLY A 41 23.83 -2.06 9.51
CA GLY A 41 22.92 -0.99 9.89
C GLY A 41 22.13 -0.40 8.71
N TYR A 42 20.83 -0.20 8.92
CA TYR A 42 19.94 0.39 7.90
C TYR A 42 19.86 1.92 8.02
N SER A 43 20.15 2.64 6.92
CA SER A 43 19.95 4.08 6.84
C SER A 43 18.56 4.43 6.32
N PHE A 44 17.71 4.99 7.19
CA PHE A 44 16.32 5.34 6.84
C PHE A 44 16.21 6.37 5.71
N THR A 45 17.11 7.35 5.66
CA THR A 45 17.09 8.43 4.66
C THR A 45 17.81 8.05 3.38
N ASN A 46 18.81 7.17 3.43
CA ASN A 46 19.72 6.94 2.31
C ASN A 46 19.46 5.62 1.57
N TYR A 47 18.90 4.60 2.23
CA TYR A 47 18.62 3.31 1.60
C TYR A 47 17.15 3.21 1.24
N TYR A 48 16.80 2.74 0.05
CA TYR A 48 15.40 2.49 -0.29
C TYR A 48 14.80 1.46 0.67
N PHE A 49 13.49 1.57 0.90
CA PHE A 49 12.72 0.61 1.66
C PHE A 49 12.93 -0.82 1.13
N SER A 50 12.93 -0.97 -0.19
CA SER A 50 13.16 -2.26 -0.85
C SER A 50 14.57 -2.82 -0.67
N ASN A 51 15.55 -2.05 -0.18
CA ASN A 51 16.87 -2.58 0.15
C ASN A 51 16.82 -3.58 1.30
N LEU A 52 15.78 -3.57 2.14
CA LEU A 52 15.56 -4.63 3.12
C LEU A 52 15.44 -6.02 2.46
N GLY A 53 14.91 -6.07 1.24
CA GLY A 53 14.72 -7.29 0.46
C GLY A 53 15.94 -7.82 -0.27
N THR A 54 17.07 -7.11 -0.26
CA THR A 54 18.29 -7.51 -1.00
C THR A 54 18.98 -8.70 -0.35
N SER A 55 19.57 -9.57 -1.18
CA SER A 55 20.33 -10.74 -0.69
C SER A 55 21.63 -10.34 0.01
N LYS A 56 22.22 -9.22 -0.42
CA LYS A 56 23.37 -8.58 0.21
C LYS A 56 23.08 -7.13 0.54
N THR A 57 23.59 -6.66 1.66
CA THR A 57 23.34 -5.30 2.13
C THR A 57 23.94 -4.24 1.20
N VAL A 58 23.24 -3.10 1.11
CA VAL A 58 23.78 -1.93 0.41
C VAL A 58 24.91 -1.33 1.23
N GLY A 59 26.04 -1.05 0.59
CA GLY A 59 27.21 -0.40 1.21
C GLY A 59 28.24 -1.37 1.78
N THR A 60 27.81 -2.39 2.55
CA THR A 60 28.76 -3.37 3.16
C THR A 60 28.85 -4.68 2.40
N SER A 61 27.89 -4.99 1.52
CA SER A 61 27.83 -6.26 0.76
C SER A 61 27.77 -7.52 1.62
N GLU A 62 27.35 -7.39 2.89
CA GLU A 62 27.19 -8.49 3.82
C GLU A 62 25.96 -9.33 3.48
N PRO A 63 25.97 -10.65 3.71
CA PRO A 63 24.78 -11.48 3.54
C PRO A 63 23.60 -10.99 4.40
N ASN A 64 22.42 -10.84 3.80
CA ASN A 64 21.21 -10.32 4.44
C ASN A 64 20.02 -11.33 4.42
N PRO A 65 20.18 -12.58 4.89
CA PRO A 65 19.13 -13.60 4.75
C PRO A 65 17.90 -13.32 5.64
N ILE A 66 18.09 -12.74 6.83
CA ILE A 66 16.98 -12.56 7.77
C ILE A 66 16.09 -11.37 7.37
N ALA A 67 16.68 -10.18 7.15
CA ALA A 67 15.88 -9.01 6.80
C ALA A 67 15.21 -9.16 5.42
N SER A 68 15.85 -9.86 4.47
CA SER A 68 15.25 -10.14 3.16
C SER A 68 14.02 -11.02 3.25
N VAL A 69 14.05 -12.09 4.06
CA VAL A 69 12.88 -12.95 4.30
C VAL A 69 11.76 -12.17 5.01
N LEU A 70 12.09 -11.36 6.01
CA LEU A 70 11.09 -10.51 6.68
C LEU A 70 10.44 -9.52 5.70
N PHE A 71 11.23 -8.90 4.83
CA PHE A 71 10.71 -8.00 3.80
C PHE A 71 9.81 -8.72 2.79
N LEU A 72 10.21 -9.91 2.34
CA LEU A 72 9.38 -10.77 1.48
C LEU A 72 8.03 -11.05 2.14
N LEU A 73 8.03 -11.54 3.39
CA LEU A 73 6.81 -11.86 4.12
C LEU A 73 5.92 -10.63 4.31
N ALA A 74 6.52 -9.47 4.63
CA ALA A 74 5.80 -8.21 4.76
C ALA A 74 5.08 -7.85 3.44
N CYS A 75 5.78 -7.87 2.31
CA CYS A 75 5.21 -7.57 1.00
C CYS A 75 4.11 -8.56 0.58
N VAL A 76 4.33 -9.87 0.79
CA VAL A 76 3.37 -10.93 0.43
C VAL A 76 2.08 -10.78 1.24
N ILE A 77 2.19 -10.65 2.56
CA ILE A 77 1.03 -10.54 3.45
C ILE A 77 0.28 -9.22 3.22
N ALA A 78 0.99 -8.11 3.00
CA ALA A 78 0.37 -6.84 2.65
C ALA A 78 -0.35 -6.89 1.30
N GLY A 79 0.27 -7.48 0.27
CA GLY A 79 -0.34 -7.60 -1.05
C GLY A 79 -1.64 -8.42 -1.00
N LEU A 80 -1.61 -9.59 -0.34
CA LEU A 80 -2.78 -10.45 -0.16
C LEU A 80 -3.90 -9.75 0.61
N SER A 81 -3.57 -9.01 1.67
CA SER A 81 -4.57 -8.38 2.52
C SER A 81 -5.34 -7.25 1.82
N LEU A 82 -4.70 -6.60 0.84
CA LEU A 82 -5.30 -5.50 0.08
C LEU A 82 -6.35 -5.95 -0.92
N ILE A 83 -6.27 -7.19 -1.45
CA ILE A 83 -7.21 -7.73 -2.44
C ILE A 83 -8.66 -7.64 -1.94
N PRO A 84 -9.04 -8.26 -0.79
CA PRO A 84 -10.41 -8.16 -0.30
C PRO A 84 -10.80 -6.74 0.10
N PHE A 85 -9.85 -5.90 0.51
CA PHE A 85 -10.10 -4.49 0.81
C PHE A 85 -10.55 -3.70 -0.41
N TRP A 86 -9.91 -3.88 -1.57
CA TRP A 86 -10.33 -3.20 -2.80
C TRP A 86 -11.77 -3.57 -3.18
N VAL A 87 -12.13 -4.85 -3.07
CA VAL A 87 -13.50 -5.34 -3.30
C VAL A 87 -14.49 -4.72 -2.32
N ALA A 88 -14.14 -4.63 -1.02
CA ALA A 88 -14.98 -4.01 -0.01
C ALA A 88 -15.18 -2.52 -0.27
N LEU A 89 -14.14 -1.82 -0.70
CA LEU A 89 -14.18 -0.38 -0.99
C LEU A 89 -15.08 -0.06 -2.18
N THR A 90 -15.14 -0.91 -3.21
CA THR A 90 -16.07 -0.73 -4.36
C THR A 90 -17.52 -0.57 -3.90
N SER A 91 -17.92 -1.34 -2.87
CA SER A 91 -19.30 -1.40 -2.40
C SER A 91 -19.83 -0.06 -1.86
N VAL A 92 -18.92 0.84 -1.47
CA VAL A 92 -19.24 2.17 -0.95
C VAL A 92 -19.78 3.11 -2.04
N PHE A 93 -19.40 2.90 -3.30
CA PHE A 93 -19.69 3.81 -4.41
C PHE A 93 -20.82 3.34 -5.33
N SER A 94 -21.72 2.50 -4.80
CA SER A 94 -22.75 1.78 -5.58
C SER A 94 -23.97 2.59 -6.01
N ARG A 95 -24.18 3.81 -5.48
CA ARG A 95 -25.41 4.59 -5.67
C ARG A 95 -25.49 5.35 -7.00
N LYS A 96 -24.41 6.02 -7.42
CA LYS A 96 -24.37 6.80 -8.68
C LYS A 96 -23.63 5.97 -9.74
N PRO A 97 -24.14 5.88 -10.99
CA PRO A 97 -23.47 5.11 -12.06
C PRO A 97 -22.01 5.54 -12.30
N SER A 98 -21.74 6.85 -12.26
CA SER A 98 -20.40 7.41 -12.46
C SER A 98 -19.42 7.01 -11.35
N THR A 99 -19.82 7.13 -10.08
CA THR A 99 -18.97 6.73 -8.94
C THR A 99 -18.76 5.22 -8.90
N LYS A 100 -19.77 4.45 -9.32
CA LYS A 100 -19.71 3.00 -9.42
C LYS A 100 -18.72 2.58 -10.49
N PHE A 101 -18.77 3.18 -11.68
CA PHE A 101 -17.81 2.89 -12.74
C PHE A 101 -16.37 3.21 -12.33
N LEU A 102 -16.14 4.42 -11.78
CA LEU A 102 -14.80 4.82 -11.30
C LEU A 102 -14.29 3.88 -10.21
N SER A 103 -15.13 3.49 -9.25
CA SER A 103 -14.72 2.59 -8.18
C SER A 103 -14.40 1.19 -8.70
N TYR A 104 -15.11 0.67 -9.71
CA TYR A 104 -14.78 -0.62 -10.32
C TYR A 104 -13.43 -0.60 -11.01
N ILE A 105 -13.17 0.38 -11.87
CA ILE A 105 -11.87 0.49 -12.56
C ILE A 105 -10.75 0.68 -11.53
N GLY A 106 -10.97 1.54 -10.53
CA GLY A 106 -10.04 1.72 -9.40
C GLY A 106 -9.78 0.42 -8.65
N SER A 107 -10.81 -0.36 -8.31
CA SER A 107 -10.66 -1.65 -7.64
C SER A 107 -9.88 -2.66 -8.48
N ILE A 108 -10.15 -2.74 -9.79
CA ILE A 108 -9.42 -3.65 -10.69
C ILE A 108 -7.93 -3.31 -10.68
N LEU A 109 -7.58 -2.03 -10.84
CA LEU A 109 -6.18 -1.59 -10.78
C LEU A 109 -5.56 -1.80 -9.39
N GLY A 110 -6.32 -1.58 -8.31
CA GLY A 110 -5.90 -1.88 -6.95
C GLY A 110 -5.59 -3.37 -6.76
N ILE A 111 -6.46 -4.25 -7.26
CA ILE A 111 -6.27 -5.70 -7.23
C ILE A 111 -5.07 -6.11 -8.09
N ILE A 112 -4.80 -5.45 -9.23
CA ILE A 112 -3.59 -5.67 -10.04
C ILE A 112 -2.34 -5.18 -9.31
N SER A 113 -2.42 -4.08 -8.54
CA SER A 113 -1.29 -3.57 -7.76
C SER A 113 -0.88 -4.52 -6.62
N SER A 114 -1.82 -5.26 -6.04
CA SER A 114 -1.57 -6.22 -4.96
C SER A 114 -0.50 -7.27 -5.30
N PRO A 115 -0.62 -8.09 -6.36
CA PRO A 115 0.42 -9.06 -6.73
C PRO A 115 1.73 -8.40 -7.15
N LEU A 116 1.71 -7.17 -7.69
CA LEU A 116 2.94 -6.42 -7.98
C LEU A 116 3.69 -6.05 -6.69
N LEU A 117 2.97 -5.67 -5.62
CA LEU A 117 3.59 -5.49 -4.30
C LEU A 117 4.23 -6.78 -3.77
N MET A 118 3.55 -7.92 -3.95
CA MET A 118 4.09 -9.22 -3.56
C MET A 118 5.38 -9.52 -4.35
N ALA A 119 5.35 -9.28 -5.66
CA ALA A 119 6.48 -9.48 -6.56
C ALA A 119 7.71 -8.64 -6.18
N ILE A 120 7.54 -7.40 -5.68
CA ILE A 120 8.65 -6.59 -5.14
C ILE A 120 9.41 -7.31 -4.02
N GLY A 121 8.70 -8.04 -3.16
CA GLY A 121 9.30 -8.83 -2.08
C GLY A 121 9.87 -10.17 -2.55
N ILE A 122 9.29 -10.78 -3.58
CA ILE A 122 9.72 -12.06 -4.15
C ILE A 122 11.00 -11.91 -4.99
N PHE A 123 11.16 -10.78 -5.68
CA PHE A 123 12.30 -10.50 -6.55
C PHE A 123 13.23 -9.50 -5.86
N PRO A 124 14.35 -9.93 -5.25
CA PRO A 124 15.32 -9.01 -4.65
C PRO A 124 15.95 -8.10 -5.70
N GLY A 125 16.13 -6.81 -5.37
CA GLY A 125 16.62 -5.82 -6.33
C GLY A 125 18.07 -6.00 -6.80
N ASP A 126 18.85 -6.84 -6.12
CA ASP A 126 20.25 -7.15 -6.41
C ASP A 126 20.44 -8.43 -7.23
N THR A 127 19.53 -9.40 -7.13
CA THR A 127 19.62 -10.69 -7.83
C THR A 127 18.60 -10.86 -8.95
N ALA A 128 17.45 -10.17 -8.88
CA ALA A 128 16.38 -10.17 -9.88
C ALA A 128 15.98 -8.73 -10.22
N HIS A 129 16.96 -7.93 -10.65
CA HIS A 129 16.82 -6.48 -10.79
C HIS A 129 15.73 -6.06 -11.77
N ALA A 130 15.60 -6.76 -12.90
CA ALA A 130 14.64 -6.43 -13.95
C ALA A 130 13.21 -6.64 -13.44
N GLU A 131 12.94 -7.80 -12.84
CA GLU A 131 11.66 -8.19 -12.27
C GLU A 131 11.28 -7.29 -11.09
N HIS A 132 12.25 -6.98 -10.23
CA HIS A 132 12.06 -6.05 -9.10
C HIS A 132 11.64 -4.66 -9.60
N THR A 133 12.39 -4.11 -10.56
CA THR A 133 12.16 -2.76 -11.09
C THR A 133 10.84 -2.68 -11.85
N PHE A 134 10.52 -3.71 -12.65
CA PHE A 134 9.22 -3.82 -13.30
C PHE A 134 8.09 -3.82 -12.26
N SER A 135 8.16 -4.73 -11.28
CA SER A 135 7.13 -4.88 -10.25
C SER A 135 6.93 -3.59 -9.47
N ALA A 136 8.02 -2.93 -9.05
CA ALA A 136 7.96 -1.66 -8.33
C ALA A 136 7.33 -0.55 -9.15
N ARG A 137 7.75 -0.35 -10.40
CA ARG A 137 7.22 0.72 -11.27
C ARG A 137 5.74 0.53 -11.53
N PHE A 138 5.33 -0.67 -11.92
CA PHE A 138 3.92 -0.94 -12.22
C PHE A 138 3.06 -0.98 -10.96
N PHE A 139 3.59 -1.41 -9.81
CA PHE A 139 2.91 -1.28 -8.53
C PHE A 139 2.58 0.19 -8.23
N PHE A 140 3.59 1.06 -8.18
CA PHE A 140 3.39 2.47 -7.87
C PHE A 140 2.49 3.18 -8.90
N LEU A 141 2.61 2.83 -10.19
CA LEU A 141 1.78 3.42 -11.24
C LEU A 141 0.31 2.99 -11.13
N ALA A 142 0.03 1.69 -11.06
CA ALA A 142 -1.32 1.17 -10.90
C ALA A 142 -1.96 1.70 -9.61
N PHE A 143 -1.15 1.82 -8.56
CA PHE A 143 -1.56 2.34 -7.28
C PHE A 143 -1.90 3.84 -7.32
N ALA A 144 -1.08 4.67 -7.97
CA ALA A 144 -1.37 6.10 -8.16
C ALA A 144 -2.66 6.31 -8.96
N ILE A 145 -2.87 5.56 -10.04
CA ILE A 145 -4.10 5.64 -10.83
C ILE A 145 -5.30 5.20 -9.98
N THR A 146 -5.16 4.13 -9.19
CA THR A 146 -6.21 3.66 -8.29
C THR A 146 -6.65 4.74 -7.30
N ILE A 147 -5.72 5.38 -6.59
CA ILE A 147 -6.04 6.45 -5.65
C ILE A 147 -6.69 7.63 -6.38
N MET A 148 -6.16 8.02 -7.53
CA MET A 148 -6.73 9.12 -8.33
C MET A 148 -8.19 8.86 -8.69
N LEU A 149 -8.51 7.66 -9.20
CA LEU A 149 -9.88 7.26 -9.54
C LEU A 149 -10.81 7.28 -8.32
N TYR A 150 -10.36 6.76 -7.18
CA TYR A 150 -11.13 6.83 -5.94
C TYR A 150 -11.30 8.26 -5.43
N SER A 151 -10.28 9.10 -5.53
CA SER A 151 -10.37 10.52 -5.18
C SER A 151 -11.42 11.23 -6.02
N VAL A 152 -11.47 11.00 -7.33
CA VAL A 152 -12.52 11.57 -8.19
C VAL A 152 -13.90 11.03 -7.79
N ALA A 153 -14.02 9.72 -7.52
CA ALA A 153 -15.27 9.12 -7.05
C ALA A 153 -15.73 9.71 -5.70
N ILE A 154 -14.80 10.04 -4.81
CA ILE A 154 -15.05 10.68 -3.50
C ILE A 154 -15.59 12.11 -3.68
N ILE A 155 -15.06 12.91 -4.61
CA ILE A 155 -15.57 14.27 -4.89
C ILE A 155 -17.03 14.23 -5.32
N ILE A 156 -17.39 13.25 -6.16
CA ILE A 156 -18.75 13.11 -6.70
C ILE A 156 -19.72 12.53 -5.64
N ASN A 157 -19.18 11.85 -4.62
CA ASN A 157 -19.94 11.19 -3.58
C ASN A 157 -20.15 12.10 -2.36
N GLU A 158 -21.35 12.67 -2.25
CA GLU A 158 -21.79 13.56 -1.16
C GLU A 158 -21.67 12.95 0.25
N GLN A 159 -21.54 11.62 0.36
CA GLN A 159 -21.33 10.99 1.66
C GLN A 159 -19.92 11.15 2.19
N TYR A 160 -18.95 11.56 1.38
CA TYR A 160 -17.57 11.75 1.77
C TYR A 160 -17.22 13.22 2.04
N LEU A 161 -16.23 13.44 2.90
CA LEU A 161 -15.59 14.74 3.03
C LEU A 161 -14.56 14.91 1.91
N ASN A 162 -14.63 16.02 1.18
CA ASN A 162 -13.76 16.31 0.04
C ASN A 162 -12.27 16.38 0.41
N ILE A 163 -11.92 16.66 1.67
CA ILE A 163 -10.53 16.66 2.13
C ILE A 163 -9.82 15.33 1.86
N TYR A 164 -10.53 14.20 1.97
CA TYR A 164 -9.95 12.89 1.70
C TYR A 164 -9.63 12.67 0.21
N SER A 165 -10.37 13.34 -0.68
CA SER A 165 -10.07 13.31 -2.11
C SER A 165 -8.84 14.14 -2.42
N TYR A 166 -8.77 15.38 -1.94
CA TYR A 166 -7.64 16.28 -2.21
C TYR A 166 -6.32 15.67 -1.73
N LEU A 167 -6.32 15.06 -0.53
CA LEU A 167 -5.17 14.30 -0.04
C LEU A 167 -4.78 13.18 -1.00
N GLY A 168 -5.74 12.39 -1.49
CA GLY A 168 -5.46 11.32 -2.46
C GLY A 168 -4.96 11.83 -3.82
N ILE A 169 -5.45 12.97 -4.31
CA ILE A 169 -5.00 13.58 -5.57
C ILE A 169 -3.54 14.03 -5.45
N ILE A 170 -3.24 14.83 -4.42
CA ILE A 170 -1.88 15.30 -4.13
C ILE A 170 -0.94 14.11 -4.01
N PHE A 171 -1.38 13.08 -3.30
CA PHE A 171 -0.59 11.88 -3.07
C PHE A 171 -0.34 11.08 -4.36
N SER A 172 -1.35 10.96 -5.24
CA SER A 172 -1.19 10.31 -6.55
C SER A 172 -0.19 11.06 -7.43
N ILE A 173 -0.25 12.39 -7.45
CA ILE A 173 0.73 13.23 -8.17
C ILE A 173 2.13 13.00 -7.59
N PHE A 174 2.26 12.96 -6.27
CA PHE A 174 3.55 12.75 -5.60
C PHE A 174 4.18 11.39 -5.95
N ILE A 175 3.36 10.33 -6.07
CA ILE A 175 3.83 9.01 -6.55
C ILE A 175 4.36 9.09 -7.98
N VAL A 176 3.68 9.82 -8.86
CA VAL A 176 4.13 10.00 -10.25
C VAL A 176 5.46 10.76 -10.30
N LEU A 177 5.61 11.83 -9.52
CA LEU A 177 6.87 12.56 -9.42
C LEU A 177 8.03 11.69 -8.89
N PHE A 178 7.73 10.82 -7.92
CA PHE A 178 8.66 9.81 -7.41
C PHE A 178 9.11 8.83 -8.52
N LEU A 179 8.16 8.32 -9.33
CA LEU A 179 8.46 7.42 -10.45
C LEU A 179 9.37 8.04 -11.51
N PHE A 180 9.17 9.33 -11.79
CA PHE A 180 10.02 10.10 -12.72
C PHE A 180 11.31 10.62 -12.10
N ARG A 181 11.66 10.17 -10.87
CA ARG A 181 12.92 10.50 -10.20
C ARG A 181 13.16 12.00 -9.99
N ILE A 182 12.10 12.80 -9.93
CA ILE A 182 12.17 14.25 -9.71
C ILE A 182 12.84 14.59 -8.36
N PHE A 183 12.77 13.68 -7.39
CA PHE A 183 13.31 13.85 -6.03
C PHE A 183 14.60 13.06 -5.78
N ASP A 184 15.49 12.94 -6.77
CA ASP A 184 16.58 11.96 -6.74
C ASP A 184 17.41 11.90 -5.43
N LEU A 185 17.76 13.05 -4.84
CA LEU A 185 18.56 13.12 -3.61
C LEU A 185 17.82 12.59 -2.36
N ILE A 186 16.49 12.68 -2.33
CA ILE A 186 15.66 12.28 -1.19
C ILE A 186 14.71 11.15 -1.56
N ASN A 187 14.91 10.55 -2.73
CA ASN A 187 14.05 9.54 -3.32
C ASN A 187 13.85 8.32 -2.38
N PRO A 188 14.89 7.84 -1.67
CA PRO A 188 14.69 6.81 -0.66
C PRO A 188 13.72 7.24 0.45
N LEU A 189 13.84 8.47 0.98
CA LEU A 189 12.93 8.99 2.00
C LEU A 189 11.49 9.15 1.47
N VAL A 190 11.35 9.68 0.25
CA VAL A 190 10.06 9.83 -0.45
C VAL A 190 9.35 8.49 -0.59
N GLN A 191 10.07 7.41 -0.87
CA GLN A 191 9.48 6.06 -0.90
C GLN A 191 8.81 5.68 0.44
N LYS A 192 9.42 5.99 1.60
CA LYS A 192 8.83 5.69 2.92
C LYS A 192 7.59 6.53 3.16
N ILE A 193 7.66 7.82 2.82
CA ILE A 193 6.53 8.75 2.95
C ILE A 193 5.34 8.23 2.13
N ILE A 194 5.58 7.73 0.91
CA ILE A 194 4.55 7.10 0.09
C ILE A 194 4.04 5.82 0.76
N VAL A 195 4.91 4.89 1.14
CA VAL A 195 4.45 3.61 1.72
C VAL A 195 3.61 3.83 3.00
N TYR A 196 4.06 4.67 3.92
CA TYR A 196 3.32 4.96 5.15
C TYR A 196 2.09 5.85 4.92
N GLY A 197 2.18 6.82 4.00
CA GLY A 197 1.04 7.65 3.62
C GLY A 197 -0.10 6.83 3.05
N PHE A 198 0.21 5.79 2.27
CA PHE A 198 -0.79 4.84 1.80
C PHE A 198 -1.48 4.11 2.94
N MET A 199 -0.73 3.60 3.92
CA MET A 199 -1.32 2.91 5.05
C MET A 199 -2.33 3.81 5.79
N VAL A 200 -1.98 5.08 5.99
CA VAL A 200 -2.89 6.08 6.58
C VAL A 200 -4.12 6.29 5.71
N TRP A 201 -3.95 6.40 4.39
CA TRP A 201 -5.06 6.55 3.45
C TRP A 201 -6.03 5.35 3.50
N VAL A 202 -5.51 4.11 3.54
CA VAL A 202 -6.33 2.89 3.70
C VAL A 202 -7.12 2.93 5.01
N LEU A 203 -6.46 3.28 6.11
CA LEU A 203 -7.13 3.38 7.42
C LEU A 203 -8.29 4.38 7.38
N ILE A 204 -8.11 5.53 6.72
CA ILE A 204 -9.19 6.51 6.51
C ILE A 204 -10.35 5.86 5.75
N GLN A 205 -10.10 5.16 4.65
CA GLN A 205 -11.16 4.50 3.88
C GLN A 205 -11.87 3.41 4.67
N ILE A 206 -11.14 2.64 5.48
CA ILE A 206 -11.70 1.61 6.37
C ILE A 206 -12.68 2.24 7.36
N THR A 207 -12.36 3.39 7.97
CA THR A 207 -13.30 4.06 8.89
C THR A 207 -14.63 4.40 8.20
N LYS A 208 -14.60 4.66 6.89
CA LYS A 208 -15.79 4.98 6.13
C LYS A 208 -16.61 3.76 5.78
N ILE A 209 -15.98 2.68 5.32
CA ILE A 209 -16.63 1.38 5.11
C ILE A 209 -17.34 0.95 6.40
N TRP A 210 -16.65 1.06 7.54
CA TRP A 210 -17.19 0.66 8.83
C TRP A 210 -18.42 1.47 9.24
N LYS A 211 -18.41 2.81 9.04
CA LYS A 211 -19.56 3.67 9.34
C LYS A 211 -20.76 3.37 8.44
N LEU A 212 -20.53 3.11 7.16
CA LEU A 212 -21.60 2.85 6.20
C LEU A 212 -22.22 1.45 6.36
N ASP A 213 -21.43 0.46 6.77
CA ASP A 213 -21.89 -0.90 7.02
C ASP A 213 -22.66 -1.06 8.35
N THR A 214 -22.69 -0.02 9.20
CA THR A 214 -23.52 0.00 10.42
C THR A 214 -24.93 0.56 10.20
N ARG A 215 -25.24 1.05 9.00
CA ARG A 215 -26.55 1.55 8.59
C ARG A 215 -27.24 0.52 7.72
#